data_AF-A0A2G3NVD1-F1
#
_entry.id   AF-A0A2G3NVD1-F1
#
_cell.length_a   1.000
_cell.length_b   1.000
_cell.length_c   1.000
_cell.angle_alpha   90.00
_cell.angle_beta   90.00
_cell.angle_gamma   90.00
#
_symmetry.space_group_name_H-M   'P 1'
#
loop_
_entity.id
_entity.type
_entity.pdbx_description
1 polymer ?
#
loop_
_entity_poly.entity_id
_entity_poly.type
_entity_poly.pdbx_seq_one_letter_code
_entity_poly.pdbx_strand_id
1 'polypeptide(L)'
;MELYFPDVSMEQFDVTADWLVKTMDDHTLLVIFEGQGKNADLEVSLSYQDNPKQYAMLSIGDLIKLPIEGFIVPDDKPYQPLYDCFL
;
A
#
# COMPACT_ATOMS: atom_id res chain seq x y z
N MET A 1 12.57 -3.48 5.87
CA MET A 1 11.33 -3.11 5.16
C MET A 1 10.39 -2.56 6.21
N GLU A 2 10.07 -1.29 6.09
CA GLU A 2 9.13 -0.60 6.99
C GLU A 2 7.81 -0.40 6.27
N LEU A 3 6.70 -0.36 7.01
CA LEU A 3 5.38 -0.07 6.44
C LEU A 3 5.11 1.43 6.50
N TYR A 4 4.26 1.94 5.61
CA TYR A 4 3.69 3.29 5.73
C TYR A 4 2.72 3.44 6.92
N PHE A 5 2.52 2.36 7.69
CA PHE A 5 1.78 2.33 8.95
C PHE A 5 2.79 2.23 10.12
N PRO A 6 3.20 3.36 10.72
CA PRO A 6 4.29 3.37 11.71
C PRO A 6 3.99 2.56 12.97
N ASP A 7 2.70 2.40 13.32
CA ASP A 7 2.25 1.66 14.50
C ASP A 7 1.97 0.18 14.23
N VAL A 8 2.19 -0.30 13.00
CA VAL A 8 1.90 -1.67 12.58
C VAL A 8 3.20 -2.35 12.16
N SER A 9 3.52 -3.47 12.81
CA SER A 9 4.65 -4.29 12.38
C SER A 9 4.28 -5.17 11.18
N MET A 10 5.30 -5.60 10.42
CA MET A 10 5.10 -6.57 9.33
C MET A 10 4.50 -7.91 9.79
N GLU A 11 4.64 -8.27 11.07
CA GLU A 11 4.05 -9.49 11.63
C GLU A 11 2.54 -9.34 11.91
N GLN A 12 2.10 -8.10 12.17
CA GLN A 12 0.70 -7.77 12.44
C GLN A 12 -0.07 -7.49 11.15
N PHE A 13 0.60 -6.98 10.13
CA PHE A 13 0.01 -6.68 8.83
C PHE A 13 -0.28 -7.96 8.02
N ASP A 14 -1.52 -8.11 7.56
CA ASP A 14 -1.91 -9.21 6.67
C ASP A 14 -1.81 -8.79 5.21
N VAL A 15 -0.74 -9.23 4.55
CA VAL A 15 -0.48 -8.95 3.13
C VAL A 15 -1.49 -9.61 2.19
N THR A 16 -2.27 -10.58 2.69
CA THR A 16 -3.23 -11.33 1.90
C THR A 16 -4.67 -10.86 2.08
N ALA A 17 -4.90 -9.97 3.05
CA ALA A 17 -6.21 -9.42 3.36
C ALA A 17 -6.77 -8.62 2.20
N ASP A 18 -8.09 -8.69 2.06
CA ASP A 18 -8.83 -7.86 1.12
C ASP A 18 -8.96 -6.43 1.68
N TRP A 19 -9.17 -5.50 0.76
CA TRP A 19 -9.33 -4.07 1.01
C TRP A 19 -10.63 -3.62 0.37
N LEU A 20 -11.47 -2.99 1.17
CA LEU A 20 -12.77 -2.47 0.75
C LEU A 20 -12.59 -1.10 0.10
N VAL A 21 -13.07 -0.93 -1.12
CA VAL A 21 -13.19 0.40 -1.75
C VAL A 21 -14.26 1.19 -1.01
N LYS A 22 -13.82 2.15 -0.18
CA LYS A 22 -14.72 2.91 0.70
C LYS A 22 -15.26 4.16 0.03
N THR A 23 -14.38 4.93 -0.60
CA THR A 23 -14.75 6.15 -1.33
C THR A 23 -13.90 6.34 -2.56
N MET A 24 -14.48 6.94 -3.59
CA MET A 24 -13.81 7.31 -4.84
C MET A 24 -14.13 8.77 -5.16
N ASP A 25 -13.12 9.56 -5.54
CA ASP A 25 -13.28 10.95 -5.97
C ASP A 25 -12.97 11.07 -7.46
N ASP A 26 -13.98 11.38 -8.28
CA ASP A 26 -13.88 11.45 -9.74
C ASP A 26 -13.06 12.67 -10.21
N HIS A 27 -12.90 13.71 -9.38
CA HIS A 27 -12.15 14.91 -9.72
C HIS A 27 -10.65 14.72 -9.50
N THR A 28 -10.28 14.08 -8.39
CA THR A 28 -8.87 13.89 -8.00
C THR A 28 -8.32 12.52 -8.38
N LEU A 29 -9.20 11.56 -8.70
CA LEU A 29 -8.90 10.14 -8.89
C LEU A 29 -8.26 9.50 -7.64
N LEU A 30 -8.61 10.02 -6.47
CA LEU A 30 -8.22 9.46 -5.18
C LEU A 30 -9.21 8.37 -4.78
N VAL A 31 -8.70 7.25 -4.29
CA VAL A 31 -9.50 6.16 -3.74
C VAL A 31 -9.04 5.84 -2.33
N ILE A 32 -10.00 5.75 -1.41
CA ILE A 32 -9.76 5.35 -0.03
C ILE A 32 -10.17 3.89 0.12
N PHE A 33 -9.27 3.09 0.69
CA PHE A 33 -9.50 1.69 0.98
C PHE A 33 -9.44 1.43 2.47
N GLU A 34 -10.38 0.62 2.96
CA GLU A 34 -10.43 0.15 4.34
C GLU A 34 -9.97 -1.30 4.39
N GLY A 35 -8.94 -1.58 5.18
CA GLY A 35 -8.43 -2.93 5.35
C GLY A 35 -9.47 -3.84 5.98
N GLN A 36 -9.38 -5.14 5.72
CA GLN A 36 -10.28 -6.13 6.31
C GLN A 36 -9.51 -7.10 7.22
N GLY A 37 -10.24 -7.83 8.07
CA GLY A 37 -9.66 -8.83 8.96
C GLY A 37 -8.63 -8.23 9.91
N LYS A 38 -7.37 -8.66 9.84
CA LYS A 38 -6.28 -8.12 10.67
C LYS A 38 -5.91 -6.67 10.36
N ASN A 39 -6.30 -6.18 9.17
CA ASN A 39 -6.06 -4.82 8.74
C ASN A 39 -7.29 -3.92 8.97
N ALA A 40 -8.32 -4.37 9.72
CA ALA A 40 -9.59 -3.67 9.87
C ALA A 40 -9.48 -2.22 10.38
N ASP A 41 -8.46 -1.93 11.18
CA ASP A 41 -8.21 -0.59 11.72
C ASP A 41 -7.33 0.28 10.79
N LEU A 42 -6.99 -0.21 9.59
CA LEU A 42 -6.11 0.48 8.64
C LEU A 42 -6.90 1.07 7.48
N GLU A 43 -6.51 2.28 7.09
CA GLU A 43 -7.04 2.97 5.93
C GLU A 43 -5.87 3.45 5.06
N VAL A 44 -5.99 3.28 3.74
CA VAL A 44 -5.00 3.75 2.78
C VAL A 44 -5.66 4.58 1.70
N SER A 45 -4.99 5.64 1.28
CA SER A 45 -5.42 6.51 0.19
C SER A 45 -4.44 6.39 -0.98
N LEU A 46 -4.93 5.95 -2.14
CA LEU A 46 -4.13 5.80 -3.35
C LEU A 46 -4.63 6.76 -4.44
N SER A 47 -3.68 7.41 -5.11
CA SER A 47 -3.94 8.24 -6.29
C SER A 47 -3.85 7.39 -7.56
N TYR A 48 -4.86 7.50 -8.41
CA TYR A 48 -4.90 6.86 -9.73
C TYR A 48 -4.72 7.86 -10.87
N GLN A 49 -4.17 9.05 -10.60
CA GLN A 49 -3.94 10.08 -11.63
C GLN A 49 -3.10 9.55 -12.80
N ASP A 50 -2.09 8.74 -12.53
CA ASP A 50 -1.25 8.12 -13.56
C ASP A 50 -1.87 6.85 -14.19
N ASN A 51 -2.91 6.30 -13.56
CA ASN A 51 -3.53 5.02 -13.93
C ASN A 51 -5.07 5.10 -14.02
N PRO A 52 -5.65 6.03 -14.81
CA PRO A 52 -7.10 6.25 -14.85
C PRO A 52 -7.89 5.05 -15.36
N LYS A 53 -7.27 4.16 -16.15
CA LYS A 53 -7.91 2.92 -16.60
C LYS A 53 -8.18 1.96 -15.44
N GLN A 54 -7.27 1.89 -14.47
CA GLN A 54 -7.46 1.04 -13.30
C GLN A 54 -8.52 1.62 -12.37
N TYR A 55 -8.56 2.95 -12.22
CA TYR A 55 -9.62 3.64 -11.49
C TYR A 55 -11.02 3.29 -12.03
N ALA A 56 -11.19 3.33 -13.36
CA ALA A 56 -12.47 3.02 -14.01
C ALA A 56 -12.94 1.56 -13.83
N MET A 57 -12.08 0.66 -13.35
CA MET A 57 -12.41 -0.73 -13.05
C MET A 57 -12.85 -0.96 -11.61
N LEU A 58 -12.72 0.05 -10.74
CA LEU A 58 -13.09 -0.03 -9.33
C LEU A 58 -14.53 0.47 -9.12
N SER A 59 -15.20 -0.08 -8.11
CA SER A 59 -16.48 0.41 -7.62
C SER A 59 -16.47 0.47 -6.09
N ILE A 60 -17.14 1.48 -5.52
CA ILE A 60 -17.36 1.55 -4.07
C ILE A 60 -18.10 0.29 -3.62
N GLY A 61 -17.59 -0.34 -2.56
CA GLY A 61 -18.08 -1.62 -2.05
C GLY A 61 -17.31 -2.84 -2.55
N ASP A 62 -16.42 -2.69 -3.54
CA ASP A 62 -15.59 -3.80 -4.01
C ASP A 62 -14.57 -4.21 -2.93
N LEU A 63 -14.36 -5.53 -2.81
CA LEU A 63 -13.27 -6.11 -2.06
C LEU A 63 -12.17 -6.54 -3.02
N ILE A 64 -10.99 -5.93 -2.88
CA ILE A 64 -9.86 -6.18 -3.78
C ILE A 64 -8.58 -6.49 -3.00
N LYS A 65 -7.59 -7.05 -3.70
CA LYS A 65 -6.22 -7.18 -3.17
C LYS A 65 -5.35 -6.05 -3.69
N LEU A 66 -4.70 -5.36 -2.77
CA LEU A 66 -3.72 -4.32 -3.09
C LEU A 66 -2.31 -4.92 -3.12
N PRO A 67 -1.43 -4.45 -4.03
CA PRO A 67 -0.05 -4.92 -4.11
C PRO A 67 0.73 -4.52 -2.85
N ILE A 68 1.54 -5.43 -2.33
CA ILE A 68 2.30 -5.21 -1.09
C ILE A 68 3.30 -4.06 -1.22
N GLU A 69 3.82 -3.84 -2.43
CA GLU A 69 4.77 -2.80 -2.76
C GLU A 69 4.21 -1.39 -2.48
N GLY A 70 2.88 -1.23 -2.51
CA GLY A 70 2.21 0.03 -2.17
C GLY A 70 2.22 0.37 -0.67
N PHE A 71 2.56 -0.60 0.19
CA PHE A 71 2.56 -0.42 1.64
C PHE A 71 3.97 -0.35 2.25
N ILE A 72 5.00 -0.67 1.48
CA ILE A 72 6.39 -0.73 1.96
C ILE A 72 7.10 0.59 1.64
N VAL A 73 7.74 1.17 2.66
CA VAL A 73 8.67 2.28 2.50
C VAL A 73 9.92 1.75 1.80
N PRO A 74 10.32 2.32 0.64
CA PRO A 74 11.56 1.92 -0.01
C PRO A 74 12.74 2.14 0.94
N ASP A 75 13.61 1.13 1.06
CA ASP A 75 14.81 1.21 1.88
C ASP A 75 15.82 2.12 1.16
N ASP A 76 15.69 3.43 1.34
CA ASP A 76 16.56 4.48 0.80
C ASP A 76 17.97 4.48 1.44
N LYS A 77 18.38 3.38 2.09
CA LYS A 77 19.75 3.26 2.57
C LYS A 77 20.70 3.39 1.38
N PRO A 78 21.57 4.41 1.35
CA PRO A 78 22.58 4.50 0.32
C PRO A 78 23.41 3.22 0.36
N TYR A 79 23.61 2.61 -0.81
CA TYR A 79 24.48 1.47 -0.97
C TYR A 79 25.84 1.77 -0.31
N GLN A 80 26.14 1.07 0.79
CA GLN A 80 27.46 1.09 1.40
C GLN A 80 28.21 -0.13 0.85
N PRO A 81 29.12 0.02 -0.12
CA PRO A 81 29.98 -1.09 -0.50
C PRO A 81 30.80 -1.49 0.72
N LEU A 82 30.61 -2.72 1.18
CA LEU A 82 31.58 -3.39 2.03
C LEU A 82 32.84 -3.57 1.18
N TYR A 83 33.79 -2.64 1.30
CA TYR A 83 35.14 -2.85 0.81
C TYR A 83 35.77 -3.95 1.67
N ASP A 84 35.61 -5.20 1.25
CA ASP A 84 36.51 -6.27 1.67
C ASP A 84 37.87 -5.96 1.03
N CYS A 85 38.71 -5.24 1.78
CA CYS A 85 40.13 -5.18 1.48
C CYS A 85 40.68 -6.61 1.61
N PHE A 86 40.83 -7.31 0.48
CA PHE A 86 41.64 -8.50 0.39
C PHE A 86 43.08 -8.13 0.79
N LEU A 87 43.46 -8.52 2.01
CA LEU A 87 44.83 -8.48 2.53
C LEU A 87 45.73 -9.47 1.79
#